data_AF-A0A967W3M6-F1
#
_entry.id   AF-A0A967W3M6-F1
#
_cell.length_a   1.000
_cell.length_b   1.000
_cell.length_c   1.000
_cell.angle_alpha   90.00
_cell.angle_beta   90.00
_cell.angle_gamma   90.00
#
_symmetry.space_group_name_H-M   'P 1'
#
loop_
_entity.id
_entity.type
_entity.pdbx_description
1 polymer ?
#
loop_
_entity_poly.entity_id
_entity_poly.type
_entity_poly.pdbx_seq_one_letter_code
_entity_poly.pdbx_strand_id
1 'polypeptide(L)'
;VDLFSTIVRDQSLNKLDIYRAKVTYTNITANGDRARVETLAELDDVRTPVNYEMVKEGEEWVITDMEIDDVSTAGSYNRQFQRIINQKGFDSLMNSLRKRADRA
;
A
#
# COMPACT_ATOMS: atom_id res chain seq x y z
N VAL A 1 12.19 -8.77 -3.24
CA VAL A 1 11.09 -7.82 -2.97
C VAL A 1 10.36 -7.47 -4.27
N ASP A 2 11.09 -7.43 -5.39
CA ASP A 2 10.63 -7.05 -6.73
C ASP A 2 9.31 -7.66 -7.18
N LEU A 3 9.09 -8.97 -6.99
CA LEU A 3 7.85 -9.63 -7.41
C LEU A 3 6.59 -9.01 -6.79
N PHE A 4 6.65 -8.68 -5.50
CA PHE A 4 5.53 -8.04 -4.82
C PHE A 4 5.37 -6.58 -5.27
N SER A 5 6.49 -5.87 -5.44
CA SER A 5 6.50 -4.49 -5.96
C SER A 5 5.90 -4.39 -7.37
N THR A 6 6.15 -5.36 -8.25
CA THR A 6 5.52 -5.46 -9.58
C THR A 6 4.00 -5.58 -9.44
N ILE A 7 3.53 -6.53 -8.62
CA ILE A 7 2.09 -6.75 -8.42
C ILE A 7 1.41 -5.47 -7.90
N VAL A 8 1.99 -4.81 -6.88
CA VAL A 8 1.41 -3.59 -6.31
C VAL A 8 1.38 -2.47 -7.35
N ARG A 9 2.49 -2.26 -8.07
CA ARG A 9 2.59 -1.24 -9.13
C ARG A 9 1.53 -1.45 -10.21
N ASP A 10 1.38 -2.67 -10.71
CA ASP A 10 0.45 -2.94 -11.81
C ASP A 10 -1.01 -2.90 -11.35
N GLN A 11 -1.32 -3.32 -10.11
CA GLN A 11 -2.66 -3.14 -9.55
C GLN A 11 -3.05 -1.66 -9.41
N SER A 12 -2.11 -0.80 -9.02
CA SER A 12 -2.34 0.64 -8.91
C SER A 12 -2.45 1.32 -10.28
N LEU A 13 -1.63 0.94 -11.25
CA LEU A 13 -1.63 1.53 -12.60
C LEU A 13 -2.85 1.13 -13.44
N ASN A 14 -3.46 -0.02 -13.16
CA ASN A 14 -4.64 -0.51 -13.90
C ASN A 14 -5.94 0.28 -13.63
N LYS A 15 -5.97 1.17 -12.64
CA LYS A 15 -7.13 2.03 -12.35
C LYS A 15 -6.77 3.50 -12.50
N LEU A 16 -6.74 4.00 -13.74
CA LEU A 16 -6.32 5.37 -14.03
C LEU A 16 -7.20 6.44 -13.36
N ASP A 17 -8.46 6.13 -13.07
CA ASP A 17 -9.39 7.07 -12.44
C ASP A 17 -8.96 7.50 -11.03
N ILE A 18 -8.18 6.68 -10.31
CA ILE A 18 -7.68 7.05 -8.98
C ILE A 18 -6.75 8.26 -9.03
N TYR A 19 -6.07 8.49 -10.16
CA TYR A 19 -5.21 9.67 -10.34
C TYR A 19 -6.00 10.97 -10.53
N ARG A 20 -7.31 10.87 -10.75
CA ARG A 20 -8.21 12.03 -10.79
C ARG A 20 -8.75 12.40 -9.41
N ALA A 21 -8.53 11.55 -8.40
CA ALA A 21 -9.00 11.82 -7.06
C ALA A 21 -8.38 13.12 -6.53
N LYS A 22 -9.22 13.99 -5.96
CA LYS A 22 -8.74 15.17 -5.25
C LYS A 22 -8.23 14.73 -3.89
N VAL A 23 -6.97 15.02 -3.59
CA VAL A 23 -6.35 14.70 -2.30
C VAL A 23 -6.23 15.97 -1.46
N THR A 24 -6.73 15.92 -0.23
CA THR A 24 -6.60 17.01 0.74
C THR A 24 -5.79 16.52 1.93
N TYR A 25 -4.69 17.20 2.25
CA TYR A 25 -3.93 16.95 3.47
C TYR A 25 -4.72 17.49 4.67
N THR A 26 -4.94 16.65 5.68
CA THR A 26 -5.70 17.01 6.88
C THR A 26 -4.80 17.24 8.08
N ASN A 27 -3.71 16.49 8.18
CA ASN A 27 -2.73 16.62 9.26
C ASN A 27 -1.38 16.02 8.85
N ILE A 28 -0.28 16.56 9.40
CA ILE A 28 1.07 16.04 9.21
C ILE A 28 1.76 16.08 10.57
N THR A 29 2.15 14.92 11.09
CA THR A 29 2.90 14.80 12.34
C THR A 29 4.25 14.17 12.05
N ALA A 30 5.34 14.86 12.38
CA ALA A 30 6.71 14.35 12.19
C ALA A 30 7.46 14.30 13.52
N ASN A 31 8.20 13.22 13.75
CA ASN A 31 9.07 13.02 14.90
C ASN A 31 10.38 12.34 14.46
N GLY A 32 11.45 13.14 14.38
CA GLY A 32 12.74 12.69 13.87
C GLY A 32 12.60 12.18 12.43
N ASP A 33 13.00 10.93 12.22
CA ASP A 33 12.98 10.26 10.91
C ASP A 33 11.68 9.51 10.63
N ARG A 34 10.60 9.80 11.37
CA ARG A 34 9.27 9.23 11.15
C ARG A 34 8.23 10.33 10.95
N ALA A 35 7.27 10.09 10.07
CA ALA A 35 6.14 10.99 9.88
C ALA A 35 4.86 10.21 9.60
N ARG A 36 3.74 10.72 10.11
CA ARG A 36 2.39 10.33 9.73
C ARG A 36 1.77 11.47 8.94
N VAL A 37 1.30 11.15 7.73
CA VAL A 37 0.62 12.10 6.84
C VAL A 37 -0.81 11.63 6.65
N GLU A 38 -1.77 12.44 7.08
CA GLU A 38 -3.19 12.12 7.01
C GLU A 38 -3.81 12.89 5.85
N THR A 39 -4.56 12.18 5.00
CA THR A 39 -5.20 12.78 3.83
C THR A 39 -6.63 12.27 3.65
N LEU A 40 -7.40 13.03 2.87
CA LEU A 40 -8.72 12.65 2.40
C LEU A 40 -8.71 12.65 0.87
N ALA A 41 -8.92 11.48 0.27
CA ALA A 41 -9.09 11.31 -1.17
C ALA A 41 -10.57 11.39 -1.54
N GLU A 42 -10.92 12.19 -2.54
CA GLU A 42 -12.28 12.37 -3.03
C GLU A 42 -12.36 12.02 -4.53
N LEU A 43 -13.17 11.01 -4.87
CA LEU A 43 -13.41 10.57 -6.25
C LEU A 43 -14.89 10.22 -6.40
N ASP A 44 -15.56 10.77 -7.42
CA ASP A 44 -16.99 10.54 -7.70
C ASP A 44 -17.89 10.70 -6.46
N ASP A 45 -17.70 11.82 -5.73
CA ASP A 45 -18.37 12.16 -4.46
C ASP A 45 -18.14 11.17 -3.28
N VAL A 46 -17.27 10.17 -3.47
CA VAL A 46 -16.82 9.26 -2.41
C VAL A 46 -15.57 9.81 -1.76
N ARG A 47 -15.61 9.96 -0.43
CA ARG A 47 -14.49 10.42 0.39
C ARG A 47 -13.90 9.26 1.18
N THR A 48 -12.60 9.05 1.04
CA THR A 48 -11.87 7.96 1.67
C THR A 48 -10.64 8.52 2.39
N PRO A 49 -10.52 8.35 3.72
CA PRO A 49 -9.29 8.62 4.44
C PRO A 49 -8.16 7.73 3.92
N VAL A 50 -7.03 8.35 3.59
CA VAL A 50 -5.81 7.66 3.19
C VAL A 50 -4.65 8.24 3.99
N ASN A 51 -4.10 7.44 4.90
CA ASN A 51 -3.01 7.85 5.78
C ASN A 51 -1.72 7.14 5.40
N TYR A 52 -0.60 7.82 5.57
CA TYR A 52 0.73 7.32 5.19
C TYR A 52 1.65 7.32 6.39
N GLU A 53 2.26 6.17 6.68
CA GLU A 53 3.37 6.02 7.61
C GLU A 53 4.68 6.12 6.84
N MET A 54 5.49 7.12 7.16
CA MET A 54 6.70 7.46 6.42
C MET A 54 7.94 7.37 7.29
N VAL A 55 9.05 6.97 6.67
CA VAL A 55 10.39 6.98 7.26
C VAL A 55 11.32 7.78 6.38
N LYS A 56 12.27 8.49 6.99
CA LYS A 56 13.32 9.20 6.28
C LYS A 56 14.52 8.27 6.05
N GLU A 57 14.86 8.03 4.78
CA GLU A 57 16.03 7.28 4.35
C GLU A 57 17.02 8.24 3.67
N GLY A 58 18.08 8.61 4.40
CA GLY A 58 19.02 9.65 3.95
C GLY A 58 18.34 11.02 3.88
N GLU A 59 18.18 11.54 2.66
CA GLU A 59 17.49 12.81 2.41
C GLU A 59 16.05 12.63 1.91
N GLU A 60 15.61 11.40 1.65
CA GLU A 60 14.32 11.10 1.05
C GLU A 60 13.32 10.54 2.07
N TRP A 61 12.04 10.90 1.92
CA TRP A 61 10.96 10.29 2.68
C TRP A 61 10.33 9.19 1.86
N VAL A 62 10.23 8.00 2.45
CA VAL A 62 9.58 6.84 1.83
C VAL A 62 8.34 6.44 2.61
N ILE A 63 7.29 6.04 1.89
CA ILE A 63 6.09 5.47 2.50
C ILE A 63 6.39 4.01 2.84
N THR A 64 6.27 3.68 4.13
CA THR A 64 6.44 2.32 4.64
C THR A 64 5.13 1.57 4.78
N ASP A 65 4.03 2.29 5.02
CA ASP A 65 2.68 1.74 5.00
C ASP A 65 1.65 2.79 4.59
N MET A 66 0.52 2.31 4.07
CA MET A 66 -0.64 3.11 3.73
C MET A 66 -1.86 2.50 4.41
N GLU A 67 -2.64 3.33 5.08
CA GLU A 67 -3.92 2.96 5.67
C GLU A 67 -5.04 3.53 4.81
N ILE A 68 -5.99 2.68 4.42
CA ILE A 68 -7.21 3.07 3.72
C ILE A 68 -8.36 2.71 4.64
N ASP A 69 -9.21 3.68 5.00
CA ASP A 69 -10.28 3.49 6.00
C ASP A 69 -9.74 2.84 7.30
N ASP A 70 -8.62 3.36 7.82
CA ASP A 70 -7.91 2.89 9.01
C ASP A 70 -7.39 1.43 8.93
N VAL A 71 -7.36 0.84 7.74
CA VAL A 71 -6.81 -0.51 7.52
C VAL A 71 -5.43 -0.42 6.87
N SER A 72 -4.40 -0.81 7.63
CA SER A 72 -3.02 -0.97 7.13
C SER A 72 -2.97 -1.95 5.96
N THR A 73 -2.38 -1.48 4.86
CA THR A 73 -2.20 -2.26 3.63
C THR A 73 -1.11 -3.31 3.84
N ALA A 74 0.05 -2.92 4.37
CA ALA A 74 1.16 -3.84 4.63
C ALA A 74 0.75 -4.93 5.64
N GLY A 75 0.06 -4.54 6.72
CA GLY A 75 -0.47 -5.46 7.72
C GLY A 75 -1.51 -6.43 7.14
N SER A 76 -2.38 -5.95 6.24
CA SER A 76 -3.35 -6.79 5.54
C SER A 76 -2.70 -7.82 4.63
N TYR A 77 -1.69 -7.44 3.85
CA TYR A 77 -0.92 -8.40 3.04
C TYR A 77 -0.17 -9.40 3.91
N ASN A 78 0.48 -8.95 4.99
CA ASN A 78 1.19 -9.84 5.92
C ASN A 78 0.25 -10.91 6.49
N ARG A 79 -0.93 -10.54 6.98
CA ARG A 79 -1.94 -11.50 7.48
C ARG A 79 -2.37 -12.50 6.41
N GLN A 80 -2.62 -12.03 5.18
CA GLN A 80 -3.00 -12.90 4.07
C GLN A 80 -1.88 -13.89 3.72
N PHE A 81 -0.63 -13.43 3.67
CA PHE A 81 0.53 -14.27 3.35
C PHE A 81 0.80 -15.30 4.43
N GLN A 82 0.75 -14.91 5.71
CA GLN A 82 0.89 -15.84 6.83
C GLN A 82 -0.17 -16.95 6.79
N ARG A 83 -1.43 -16.59 6.48
CA ARG A 83 -2.49 -17.59 6.31
C ARG A 83 -2.17 -18.60 5.19
N ILE A 84 -1.67 -18.13 4.04
CA ILE A 84 -1.30 -19.02 2.93
C ILE A 84 -0.12 -19.91 3.31
N ILE A 85 0.92 -19.35 3.93
CA ILE A 85 2.10 -20.09 4.36
C ILE A 85 1.70 -21.18 5.35
N ASN A 86 0.89 -20.85 6.35
CA ASN A 86 0.44 -21.80 7.37
C ASN A 86 -0.41 -22.94 6.79
N GLN A 87 -1.18 -22.68 5.73
CA GLN A 87 -2.08 -23.68 5.13
C GLN A 87 -1.44 -24.50 4.01
N LYS A 88 -0.52 -23.91 3.24
CA LYS A 88 -0.05 -24.45 1.95
C LYS A 88 1.45 -24.38 1.75
N GLY A 89 2.20 -23.84 2.72
CA GLY A 89 3.64 -23.64 2.63
C GLY A 89 4.04 -22.41 1.80
N PHE A 90 5.29 -22.01 1.96
CA PHE A 90 5.88 -20.84 1.31
C PHE A 90 5.88 -20.94 -0.23
N ASP A 91 6.16 -22.12 -0.78
CA ASP A 91 6.18 -22.33 -2.24
C ASP A 91 4.83 -22.05 -2.87
N SER A 92 3.72 -22.37 -2.18
CA SER A 92 2.38 -22.05 -2.68
C SER A 92 2.13 -20.54 -2.75
N LEU A 93 2.64 -19.76 -1.79
CA LEU A 93 2.57 -18.30 -1.85
C LEU A 93 3.37 -17.77 -3.04
N MET A 94 4.62 -18.21 -3.18
CA MET A 94 5.50 -17.76 -4.26
C MET A 94 4.95 -18.10 -5.65
N ASN A 95 4.41 -19.30 -5.83
CA ASN A 95 3.77 -19.71 -7.08
C ASN A 95 2.55 -18.83 -7.39
N SER A 96 1.78 -18.43 -6.37
CA SER A 96 0.61 -17.56 -6.54
C SER A 96 1.02 -16.14 -6.93
N LEU A 97 2.07 -15.60 -6.30
CA LEU A 97 2.61 -14.28 -6.63
C LEU A 97 3.18 -14.25 -8.05
N ARG A 98 3.97 -15.26 -8.45
CA ARG A 98 4.51 -15.37 -9.82
C ARG A 98 3.41 -15.40 -10.87
N LYS A 99 2.41 -16.27 -10.68
CA LYS A 99 1.23 -16.34 -11.56
C LYS A 99 0.45 -15.04 -11.66
N ARG A 100 0.50 -14.19 -10.62
CA ARG A 100 -0.18 -12.89 -10.62
C ARG A 100 0.62 -11.84 -11.37
N ALA A 101 1.94 -11.85 -11.21
CA ALA A 101 2.84 -10.98 -11.98
C ALA A 101 2.86 -11.33 -13.46
N ASP A 102 2.78 -12.62 -13.83
CA ASP A 102 2.73 -13.05 -15.25
C ASP A 102 1.44 -12.63 -15.98
N ARG A 103 0.40 -12.20 -15.25
CA ARG A 103 -0.88 -11.73 -15.80
C ARG A 103 -0.98 -10.21 -15.86
N ALA A 104 -0.06 -9.51 -15.21
CA ALA A 104 0.03 -8.07 -15.26
C ALA A 104 0.79 -7.64 -16.52
#